data_AF-A0A970RGQ3-F1
#
_entry.id   AF-A0A970RGQ3-F1
#
_cell.length_a   1.000
_cell.length_b   1.000
_cell.length_c   1.000
_cell.angle_alpha   90.00
_cell.angle_beta   90.00
_cell.angle_gamma   90.00
#
_symmetry.space_group_name_H-M   'P 1'
#
loop_
_entity.id
_entity.type
_entity.pdbx_description
1 polymer ?
#
loop_
_entity_poly.entity_id
_entity_poly.type
_entity_poly.pdbx_seq_one_letter_code
_entity_poly.pdbx_strand_id
1 'polypeptide(L)' 'MSKEDSFEMEGTVVDTLPNTMFRVELENGHVVTAHISGKM' A
#
# COMPACT_ATOMS: atom_id res chain seq x y z
N MET A 1 14.06 6.27 20.17
CA MET A 1 14.53 6.46 18.78
C MET A 1 13.92 5.31 18.01
N SER A 2 13.04 5.49 17.04
CA SER A 2 12.89 6.58 16.09
C SER A 2 11.40 6.72 15.75
N LYS A 3 10.90 7.96 15.69
CA LYS A 3 9.58 8.22 15.10
C LYS A 3 9.74 7.93 13.62
N GLU A 4 9.36 6.75 13.18
CA GLU A 4 9.09 6.53 11.76
C GLU A 4 7.80 7.26 11.47
N ASP A 5 7.90 8.45 10.86
CA ASP A 5 6.75 9.15 10.35
C ASP A 5 6.20 8.31 9.17
N SER A 6 5.14 7.55 9.44
CA SER A 6 4.41 6.82 8.41
C SER A 6 3.65 7.84 7.55
N PHE A 7 3.95 7.86 6.26
CA PHE A 7 3.19 8.66 5.31
C PHE A 7 1.94 7.88 4.88
N GLU A 8 0.77 8.45 5.16
CA GLU A 8 -0.52 7.88 4.77
C GLU A 8 -0.96 8.48 3.44
N MET A 9 -1.35 7.63 2.50
CA MET A 9 -1.83 8.04 1.20
C MET A 9 -2.99 7.14 0.78
N GLU A 10 -4.00 7.75 0.17
CA GLU A 10 -5.11 7.03 -0.42
C GLU A 10 -4.72 6.51 -1.82
N GLY A 11 -5.24 5.34 -2.16
CA GLY A 11 -5.00 4.72 -3.46
C GLY A 11 -6.04 3.65 -3.74
N THR A 12 -6.20 3.31 -5.01
CA THR A 12 -7.17 2.32 -5.49
C THR A 12 -6.46 1.00 -5.78
N VAL A 13 -6.99 -0.11 -5.26
CA VAL A 13 -6.47 -1.44 -5.60
C VAL A 13 -6.81 -1.74 -7.05
N VAL A 14 -5.78 -1.89 -7.88
CA VAL A 14 -5.92 -2.19 -9.32
C VAL A 14 -5.69 -3.66 -9.66
N ASP A 15 -4.93 -4.38 -8.83
CA ASP A 15 -4.65 -5.81 -9.05
C ASP A 15 -4.33 -6.55 -7.74
N THR A 16 -4.59 -7.85 -7.71
CA THR A 16 -4.35 -8.73 -6.56
C THR A 16 -3.29 -9.76 -6.89
N LEU A 17 -2.21 -9.80 -6.11
CA LEU A 17 -1.07 -10.69 -6.32
C LEU A 17 -1.10 -11.87 -5.33
N PRO A 18 -0.47 -13.01 -5.68
CA PRO A 18 -0.21 -14.08 -4.73
C PRO A 18 0.62 -13.57 -3.54
N ASN A 19 0.50 -14.24 -2.38
CA ASN A 19 1.09 -13.83 -1.09
C ASN A 19 0.47 -12.57 -0.46
N THR A 20 -0.83 -12.32 -0.65
CA THR A 20 -1.54 -11.19 0.00
C THR A 20 -0.91 -9.82 -0.29
N MET A 21 -0.31 -9.68 -1.47
CA MET A 21 0.17 -8.40 -2.00
C MET A 21 -0.86 -7.82 -2.96
N PHE A 22 -0.94 -6.50 -3.03
CA PHE A 22 -1.90 -5.76 -3.82
C PHE A 22 -1.15 -4.71 -4.62
N ARG A 23 -1.50 -4.54 -5.89
CA ARG A 23 -1.10 -3.34 -6.64
C ARG A 23 -2.10 -2.26 -6.35
N VAL A 24 -1.61 -1.15 -5.81
CA VAL A 24 -2.39 0.03 -5.50
C VAL A 24 -1.91 1.16 -6.39
N GLU A 25 -2.81 1.72 -7.16
CA GLU A 25 -2.57 2.96 -7.89
C GLU A 25 -2.88 4.14 -6.96
N LEU A 26 -1.87 4.92 -6.66
CA LEU A 26 -1.96 6.13 -5.87
C LEU A 26 -2.55 7.26 -6.72
N GLU A 27 -3.17 8.26 -6.09
CA GLU A 27 -3.78 9.40 -6.81
C GLU A 27 -2.80 10.22 -7.65
N ASN A 28 -1.50 10.09 -7.38
CA ASN A 28 -0.44 10.71 -8.16
C ASN A 28 -0.08 9.94 -9.47
N GLY A 29 -0.79 8.84 -9.77
CA GLY A 29 -0.57 8.00 -10.95
C GLY A 29 0.55 6.97 -10.81
N HIS A 30 1.12 6.83 -9.61
CA HIS A 30 2.14 5.81 -9.34
C HIS A 30 1.49 4.52 -8.85
N VAL A 31 1.92 3.38 -9.41
CA VAL A 31 1.51 2.05 -8.95
C VAL A 31 2.53 1.51 -7.96
N VAL A 32 2.07 1.20 -6.76
CA VAL A 32 2.88 0.63 -5.67
C VAL A 32 2.37 -0.75 -5.28
N THR A 33 3.26 -1.57 -4.73
CA THR A 33 2.88 -2.86 -4.16
C THR A 33 2.66 -2.71 -2.65
N ALA A 34 1.43 -2.91 -2.20
CA ALA A 34 1.05 -2.89 -0.80
C ALA A 34 0.84 -4.31 -0.27
N HIS A 35 0.95 -4.49 1.05
CA HIS A 35 0.59 -5.72 1.74
C HIS A 35 -0.38 -5.39 2.87
N ILE A 36 -1.18 -6.38 3.28
CA ILE A 36 -2.07 -6.22 4.43
C ILE A 36 -1.23 -6.11 5.70
N SER A 37 -1.40 -5.03 6.46
CA SER A 37 -0.88 -4.96 7.82
C SER A 37 -1.56 -6.07 8.63
N GLY A 38 -0.77 -6.95 9.25
CA GLY A 38 -1.25 -8.13 9.99
C GLY A 38 -2.07 -7.82 11.26
N LYS A 39 -2.58 -6.60 11.37
CA LYS A 39 -3.40 -6.07 12.46
C LYS A 39 -4.72 -5.47 11.93
N MET A 40 -5.22 -6.01 10.82
CA MET A 40 -6.60 -5.80 10.37
C MET A 40 -7.61 -6.27 11.42
#